data_AF-A0A2T7P857-F1
#
_entry.id   AF-A0A2T7P857-F1
#
_cell.length_a   1.000
_cell.length_b   1.000
_cell.length_c   1.000
_cell.angle_alpha   90.00
_cell.angle_beta   90.00
_cell.angle_gamma   90.00
#
_symmetry.space_group_name_H-M   'P 1'
#
loop_
_entity.id
_entity.type
_entity.pdbx_description
1 polymer ?
#
loop_
_entity_poly.entity_id
_entity_poly.type
_entity_poly.pdbx_seq_one_letter_code
_entity_poly.pdbx_strand_id
1 'polypeptide(L)'
;MEQKDATNHLENMSVAMHVARDWFLQAMSFLLYVLTRWLVVTFQKFTWAVTGVERVRRDAKRGLNFKQSAHVLDIRWRRKLTSCAVADVGDFIATHSGFRHPSHVLRPAVSLYCITRQEAIFVEVEEGTDVYSGGPLYLRQFALAQRVITMPLASFHKTASDVGTAARAFDLAGVCTACRIRAAGQRAGKLQQHARAARA
;
A
#
# COMPACT_ATOMS: atom_id res chain seq x y z
N MET A 1 -32.23 15.96 45.73
CA MET A 1 -32.01 15.11 44.54
C MET A 1 -31.14 15.79 43.46
N GLU A 2 -30.80 17.07 43.58
CA GLU A 2 -30.08 17.83 42.54
C GLU A 2 -28.57 17.51 42.37
N GLN A 3 -27.93 16.92 43.38
CA GLN A 3 -26.47 16.70 43.34
C GLN A 3 -26.02 15.62 42.35
N LYS A 4 -26.91 14.68 41.99
CA LYS A 4 -26.59 13.51 41.16
C LYS A 4 -26.54 13.85 39.66
N ASP A 5 -27.31 14.85 39.22
CA ASP A 5 -27.32 15.31 37.81
C ASP A 5 -26.10 16.17 37.47
N ALA A 6 -25.65 17.01 38.41
CA ALA A 6 -24.47 17.85 38.22
C ALA A 6 -23.17 17.02 38.08
N THR A 7 -23.04 15.91 38.84
CA THR A 7 -21.90 14.99 38.71
C THR A 7 -21.89 14.26 37.36
N ASN A 8 -23.05 13.81 36.87
CA ASN A 8 -23.16 13.17 35.55
C ASN A 8 -22.74 14.12 34.41
N HIS A 9 -23.10 15.41 34.51
CA HIS A 9 -22.72 16.40 33.50
C HIS A 9 -21.21 16.67 33.47
N LEU A 10 -20.58 16.81 34.64
CA LEU A 10 -19.13 17.04 34.73
C LEU A 10 -18.31 15.84 34.26
N GLU A 11 -18.75 14.61 34.59
CA GLU A 11 -18.12 13.38 34.09
C GLU A 11 -18.26 13.25 32.57
N ASN A 12 -19.44 13.54 32.02
CA ASN A 12 -19.68 13.54 30.58
C ASN A 12 -18.84 14.60 29.85
N MET A 13 -18.68 15.80 30.44
CA MET A 13 -17.81 16.84 29.87
C MET A 13 -16.33 16.43 29.90
N SER A 14 -15.87 15.79 30.97
CA SER A 14 -14.50 15.27 31.08
C SER A 14 -14.22 14.20 30.02
N VAL A 15 -15.12 13.22 29.86
CA VAL A 15 -15.02 12.18 28.83
C VAL A 15 -15.03 12.80 27.43
N ALA A 16 -15.93 13.74 27.16
CA ALA A 16 -15.99 14.44 25.89
C ALA A 16 -14.69 15.22 25.60
N MET A 17 -14.10 15.85 26.61
CA MET A 17 -12.84 16.58 26.48
C MET A 17 -11.65 15.64 26.22
N HIS A 18 -11.60 14.47 26.85
CA HIS A 18 -10.58 13.45 26.57
C HIS A 18 -10.71 12.91 25.14
N VAL A 19 -11.93 12.59 24.70
CA VAL A 19 -12.18 12.15 23.33
C VAL A 19 -11.81 13.24 22.33
N ALA A 20 -12.18 14.49 22.58
CA ALA A 20 -11.83 15.63 21.73
C ALA A 20 -10.31 15.85 21.65
N ARG A 21 -9.60 15.75 22.77
CA ARG A 21 -8.14 15.83 22.83
C ARG A 21 -7.49 14.72 22.02
N ASP A 22 -7.93 13.49 22.19
CA ASP A 22 -7.35 12.34 21.49
C ASP A 22 -7.59 12.45 19.97
N TRP A 23 -8.79 12.91 19.58
CA TRP A 23 -9.11 13.22 18.19
C TRP A 23 -8.25 14.35 17.63
N PHE A 24 -8.04 15.41 18.41
CA PHE A 24 -7.18 16.54 18.04
C PHE A 24 -5.71 16.11 17.86
N LEU A 25 -5.16 15.33 18.80
CA LEU A 25 -3.81 14.77 18.70
C LEU A 25 -3.67 13.86 17.46
N GLN A 26 -4.70 13.05 17.19
CA GLN A 26 -4.72 12.20 16.01
C GLN A 26 -4.78 13.00 14.70
N ALA A 27 -5.58 14.08 14.67
CA ALA A 27 -5.66 14.99 13.53
C ALA A 27 -4.34 15.76 13.30
N MET A 28 -3.75 16.34 14.35
CA MET A 28 -2.48 17.07 14.28
C MET A 28 -1.34 16.17 13.82
N SER A 29 -1.24 14.98 14.39
CA SER A 29 -0.21 14.04 13.98
C SER A 29 -0.41 13.54 12.54
N PHE A 30 -1.66 13.38 12.09
CA PHE A 30 -1.95 13.07 10.67
C PHE A 30 -1.55 14.23 9.75
N LEU A 31 -1.87 15.46 10.13
CA LEU A 31 -1.52 16.67 9.37
C LEU A 31 0.02 16.81 9.27
N LEU A 32 0.74 16.58 10.36
CA LEU A 32 2.20 16.54 10.36
C LEU A 32 2.76 15.46 9.41
N TYR A 33 2.15 14.27 9.40
CA TYR A 33 2.52 13.21 8.47
C TYR A 33 2.29 13.60 7.00
N VAL A 34 1.15 14.24 6.70
CA VAL A 34 0.84 14.73 5.34
C VAL A 34 1.85 15.79 4.89
N LEU A 35 2.18 16.75 5.75
CA LEU A 35 3.18 17.78 5.44
C LEU A 35 4.56 17.18 5.23
N THR A 36 4.98 16.28 6.12
CA THR A 36 6.28 15.60 6.03
C THR A 36 6.37 14.79 4.75
N ARG A 37 5.31 14.05 4.42
CA ARG A 37 5.23 13.29 3.17
C ARG A 37 5.28 14.20 1.94
N TRP A 38 4.57 15.33 1.95
CA TRP A 38 4.60 16.27 0.84
C TRP A 38 6.02 16.82 0.60
N LEU A 39 6.72 17.20 1.67
CA LEU A 39 8.12 17.60 1.60
C LEU A 39 9.00 16.48 1.04
N VAL A 40 8.94 15.28 1.65
CA VAL A 40 9.77 14.15 1.25
C VAL A 40 9.51 13.75 -0.20
N VAL A 41 8.26 13.69 -0.66
CA VAL A 41 7.92 13.36 -2.04
C VAL A 41 8.44 14.43 -3.01
N THR A 42 8.39 15.71 -2.62
CA THR A 42 8.93 16.80 -3.45
C THR A 42 10.45 16.69 -3.59
N PHE A 43 11.16 16.47 -2.49
CA PHE A 43 12.60 16.21 -2.52
C PHE A 43 12.93 14.94 -3.31
N GLN A 44 12.15 13.86 -3.14
CA GLN A 44 12.36 12.63 -3.89
C GLN A 44 12.16 12.82 -5.38
N LYS A 45 11.12 13.53 -5.82
CA LYS A 45 10.93 13.84 -7.25
C LYS A 45 12.11 14.62 -7.81
N PHE A 46 12.61 15.59 -7.05
CA PHE A 46 13.79 16.34 -7.46
C PHE A 46 15.02 15.44 -7.55
N THR A 47 15.33 14.68 -6.50
CA THR A 47 16.45 13.74 -6.48
C THR A 47 16.33 12.69 -7.59
N TRP A 48 15.13 12.17 -7.89
CA TRP A 48 14.89 11.19 -8.94
C TRP A 48 14.99 11.76 -10.35
N ALA A 49 14.66 13.04 -10.52
CA ALA A 49 14.90 13.75 -11.77
C ALA A 49 16.41 13.89 -12.03
N VAL A 50 17.20 14.22 -10.99
CA VAL A 50 18.66 14.39 -11.10
C VAL A 50 19.37 13.04 -11.27
N THR A 51 18.98 12.02 -10.52
CA THR A 51 19.62 10.67 -10.54
C THR A 51 19.14 9.78 -11.68
N GLY A 52 18.13 10.19 -12.46
CA GLY A 52 17.61 9.42 -13.60
C GLY A 52 16.75 8.21 -13.23
N VAL A 53 16.39 8.04 -11.95
CA VAL A 53 15.52 6.95 -11.45
C VAL A 53 14.18 6.93 -12.18
N GLU A 54 13.62 8.11 -12.47
CA GLU A 54 12.34 8.24 -13.20
C GLU A 54 12.45 7.74 -14.65
N ARG A 55 13.63 7.85 -15.27
CA ARG A 55 13.87 7.31 -16.62
C ARG A 55 13.90 5.79 -16.59
N VAL A 56 14.64 5.20 -15.66
CA VAL A 56 14.71 3.73 -15.49
C VAL A 56 13.34 3.15 -15.19
N ARG A 57 12.53 3.82 -14.34
CA ARG A 57 11.17 3.39 -14.05
C ARG A 57 10.27 3.44 -15.28
N ARG A 58 10.37 4.48 -16.12
CA ARG A 58 9.64 4.57 -17.39
C ARG A 58 10.08 3.49 -18.39
N ASP A 59 11.37 3.23 -18.49
CA ASP A 59 11.90 2.20 -19.40
C ASP A 59 11.52 0.78 -18.95
N ALA A 60 11.48 0.53 -17.63
CA ALA A 60 10.95 -0.70 -17.06
C ALA A 60 9.46 -0.89 -17.36
N LYS A 61 8.64 0.17 -17.26
CA LYS A 61 7.21 0.13 -17.64
C LYS A 61 7.00 -0.18 -19.12
N ARG A 62 7.91 0.27 -19.98
CA ARG A 62 7.91 -0.04 -21.42
C ARG A 62 8.41 -1.45 -21.74
N GLY A 63 8.92 -2.18 -20.74
CA GLY A 63 9.45 -3.53 -20.92
C GLY A 63 10.86 -3.59 -21.52
N LEU A 64 11.54 -2.45 -21.67
CA LEU A 64 12.88 -2.37 -22.27
C LEU A 64 13.96 -2.93 -21.33
N ASN A 65 13.79 -2.73 -20.01
CA ASN A 65 14.78 -3.09 -18.99
C ASN A 65 14.26 -4.14 -18.00
N PHE A 66 14.08 -5.38 -18.47
CA PHE A 66 13.61 -6.48 -17.61
C PHE A 66 14.54 -6.75 -16.41
N LYS A 67 15.86 -6.65 -16.61
CA LYS A 67 16.84 -6.90 -15.53
C LYS A 67 16.79 -5.90 -14.37
N GLN A 68 16.17 -4.73 -14.59
CA GLN A 68 16.04 -3.65 -13.61
C GLN A 68 14.58 -3.33 -13.31
N SER A 69 13.66 -4.26 -13.55
CA SER A 69 12.23 -3.99 -13.42
C SER A 69 11.71 -4.01 -11.98
N ALA A 70 12.45 -4.59 -11.03
CA ALA A 70 12.07 -4.56 -9.62
C ALA A 70 12.65 -3.32 -8.94
N HIS A 71 11.78 -2.39 -8.56
CA HIS A 71 12.15 -1.16 -7.87
C HIS A 71 12.04 -1.38 -6.36
N VAL A 72 13.18 -1.35 -5.67
CA VAL A 72 13.26 -1.56 -4.22
C VAL A 72 13.26 -0.22 -3.50
N LEU A 73 12.38 -0.10 -2.52
CA LEU A 73 12.14 1.08 -1.70
C LEU A 73 12.27 0.70 -0.21
N ASP A 74 13.18 1.34 0.50
CA ASP A 74 13.34 1.15 1.95
C ASP A 74 12.33 2.02 2.71
N ILE A 75 11.50 1.41 3.55
CA ILE A 75 10.48 2.14 4.31
C ILE A 75 11.14 2.86 5.48
N ARG A 76 11.00 4.19 5.53
CA ARG A 76 11.45 5.01 6.67
C ARG A 76 10.31 5.30 7.64
N TRP A 77 9.11 5.50 7.11
CA TRP A 77 7.93 5.75 7.92
C TRP A 77 6.69 5.19 7.22
N ARG A 78 5.81 4.57 7.99
CA ARG A 78 4.51 4.04 7.55
C ARG A 78 3.41 4.61 8.42
N ARG A 79 2.30 5.04 7.82
CA ARG A 79 1.12 5.45 8.56
C ARG A 79 -0.12 5.23 7.70
N LYS A 80 -1.17 4.69 8.32
CA LYS A 80 -2.43 4.38 7.65
C LYS A 80 -3.58 5.02 8.40
N LEU A 81 -4.48 5.70 7.69
CA LEU A 81 -5.63 6.36 8.32
C LEU A 81 -6.71 5.34 8.74
N THR A 82 -6.84 4.25 7.99
CA THR A 82 -7.87 3.22 8.22
C THR A 82 -7.25 1.82 8.06
N SER A 83 -7.35 1.00 9.11
CA SER A 83 -6.82 -0.37 9.12
C SER A 83 -7.37 -1.24 7.99
N CYS A 84 -8.66 -1.08 7.65
CA CYS A 84 -9.38 -1.93 6.70
C CYS A 84 -9.07 -1.70 5.20
N ALA A 85 -8.46 -0.58 4.80
CA ALA A 85 -8.11 -0.34 3.40
C ALA A 85 -6.87 -1.14 3.00
N VAL A 86 -6.65 -1.48 1.73
CA VAL A 86 -5.32 -2.00 1.32
C VAL A 86 -4.38 -0.80 1.22
N ALA A 87 -3.17 -0.91 1.77
CA ALA A 87 -2.22 0.21 1.71
C ALA A 87 -1.79 0.46 0.26
N ASP A 88 -1.78 1.73 -0.13
CA ASP A 88 -1.17 2.14 -1.39
C ASP A 88 0.34 2.37 -1.18
N VAL A 89 1.13 2.41 -2.25
CA VAL A 89 2.55 2.83 -2.18
C VAL A 89 2.66 4.19 -1.50
N GLY A 90 1.62 5.01 -1.62
CA GLY A 90 1.50 6.26 -0.92
C GLY A 90 1.58 6.17 0.60
N ASP A 91 1.05 5.13 1.23
CA ASP A 91 0.98 5.04 2.70
C ASP A 91 2.36 4.78 3.36
N PHE A 92 3.38 4.63 2.53
CA PHE A 92 4.77 4.48 2.90
C PHE A 92 5.56 5.71 2.48
N ILE A 93 6.27 6.31 3.43
CA ILE A 93 7.40 7.19 3.15
C ILE A 93 8.60 6.26 2.99
N ALA A 94 8.96 5.98 1.76
CA ALA A 94 10.04 5.07 1.42
C ALA A 94 11.10 5.76 0.56
N THR A 95 12.36 5.43 0.78
CA THR A 95 13.51 5.95 0.03
C THR A 95 13.96 4.95 -1.03
N HIS A 96 14.38 5.44 -2.20
CA HIS A 96 14.90 4.56 -3.24
C HIS A 96 16.18 3.87 -2.78
N SER A 97 16.18 2.54 -2.83
CA SER A 97 17.35 1.71 -2.51
C SER A 97 18.08 1.30 -3.80
N GLY A 98 17.34 0.88 -4.81
CA GLY A 98 17.90 0.53 -6.12
C GLY A 98 16.93 -0.22 -7.03
N PHE A 99 17.39 -0.51 -8.25
CA PHE A 99 16.72 -1.42 -9.18
C PHE A 99 17.39 -2.79 -9.16
N ARG A 100 16.58 -3.84 -9.06
CA ARG A 100 17.04 -5.23 -8.96
C ARG A 100 16.39 -6.09 -10.05
N HIS A 101 16.94 -7.29 -10.21
CA HIS A 101 16.35 -8.31 -11.08
C HIS A 101 15.01 -8.78 -10.51
N PRO A 102 13.98 -9.01 -11.35
CA PRO A 102 12.68 -9.49 -10.87
C PRO A 102 12.75 -10.83 -10.11
N SER A 103 13.73 -11.69 -10.35
CA SER A 103 13.96 -12.90 -9.53
C SER A 103 14.21 -12.60 -8.05
N HIS A 104 14.56 -11.37 -7.68
CA HIS A 104 14.71 -10.94 -6.30
C HIS A 104 13.42 -11.12 -5.48
N VAL A 105 12.25 -11.06 -6.12
CA VAL A 105 10.97 -11.26 -5.41
C VAL A 105 10.66 -12.72 -5.08
N LEU A 106 11.46 -13.67 -5.58
CA LEU A 106 11.28 -15.10 -5.30
C LEU A 106 11.93 -15.53 -3.97
N ARG A 107 12.41 -14.56 -3.17
CA ARG A 107 12.96 -14.83 -1.85
C ARG A 107 11.85 -15.18 -0.87
N PRO A 108 12.09 -16.09 0.09
CA PRO A 108 11.07 -16.50 1.07
C PRO A 108 10.62 -15.36 2.00
N ALA A 109 11.48 -14.36 2.23
CA ALA A 109 11.16 -13.17 3.03
C ALA A 109 10.29 -12.13 2.30
N VAL A 110 10.05 -12.31 1.00
CA VAL A 110 9.26 -11.40 0.18
C VAL A 110 7.87 -12.00 -0.03
N SER A 111 6.85 -11.23 0.32
CA SER A 111 5.45 -11.63 0.15
C SER A 111 4.71 -10.66 -0.78
N LEU A 112 3.76 -11.19 -1.53
CA LEU A 112 2.90 -10.37 -2.39
C LEU A 112 1.88 -9.61 -1.52
N TYR A 113 1.81 -8.30 -1.71
CA TYR A 113 0.92 -7.42 -0.93
C TYR A 113 -0.37 -7.09 -1.68
N CYS A 114 -0.26 -6.50 -2.87
CA CYS A 114 -1.40 -6.30 -3.77
C CYS A 114 -0.93 -6.20 -5.23
N ILE A 115 -1.82 -6.60 -6.14
CA ILE A 115 -1.65 -6.46 -7.58
C ILE A 115 -2.60 -5.36 -8.05
N THR A 116 -2.05 -4.31 -8.68
CA THR A 116 -2.83 -3.29 -9.37
C THR A 116 -2.87 -3.58 -10.87
N ARG A 117 -3.62 -2.78 -11.64
CA ARG A 117 -3.71 -2.94 -13.11
C ARG A 117 -2.38 -2.73 -13.84
N GLN A 118 -1.46 -1.99 -13.23
CA GLN A 118 -0.21 -1.57 -13.88
C GLN A 118 1.02 -2.17 -13.19
N GLU A 119 0.97 -2.36 -11.88
CA GLU A 119 2.12 -2.71 -11.06
C GLU A 119 1.74 -3.75 -10.00
N ALA A 120 2.64 -4.70 -9.72
CA ALA A 120 2.57 -5.61 -8.59
C ALA A 120 3.44 -5.07 -7.44
N ILE A 121 2.90 -5.12 -6.23
CA ILE A 121 3.53 -4.61 -5.01
C ILE A 121 3.84 -5.79 -4.09
N PHE A 122 5.09 -5.88 -3.68
CA PHE A 122 5.61 -6.87 -2.76
C PHE A 122 6.16 -6.17 -1.52
N VAL A 123 6.16 -6.89 -0.41
CA VAL A 123 6.69 -6.43 0.87
C VAL A 123 7.74 -7.43 1.34
N GLU A 124 8.90 -6.91 1.70
CA GLU A 124 9.97 -7.66 2.35
C GLU A 124 9.84 -7.46 3.86
N VAL A 125 9.82 -8.58 4.57
CA VAL A 125 9.79 -8.65 6.04
C VAL A 125 11.15 -9.18 6.51
N GLU A 126 11.48 -8.95 7.77
CA GLU A 126 12.66 -9.52 8.40
C GLU A 126 12.68 -11.05 8.32
N GLU A 127 13.84 -11.61 8.01
CA GLU A 127 14.02 -13.05 7.89
C GLU A 127 13.68 -13.76 9.21
N GLY A 128 12.89 -14.84 9.13
CA GLY A 128 12.43 -15.59 10.30
C GLY A 128 11.16 -15.05 10.98
N THR A 129 10.59 -13.96 10.49
CA THR A 129 9.31 -13.45 11.03
C THR A 129 8.12 -14.17 10.39
N ASP A 130 7.25 -14.73 11.22
CA ASP A 130 6.01 -15.35 10.75
C ASP A 130 4.91 -14.30 10.49
N VAL A 131 4.64 -14.07 9.21
CA VAL A 131 3.60 -13.15 8.73
C VAL A 131 2.22 -13.81 8.68
N TYR A 132 2.16 -15.15 8.72
CA TYR A 132 0.95 -15.94 8.49
C TYR A 132 0.20 -16.30 9.78
N SER A 133 0.87 -16.35 10.94
CA SER A 133 0.16 -16.48 12.21
C SER A 133 -0.68 -15.24 12.51
N GLY A 134 -1.84 -15.40 13.15
CA GLY A 134 -2.50 -14.36 13.96
C GLY A 134 -3.07 -13.11 13.26
N GLY A 135 -4.05 -13.29 12.38
CA GLY A 135 -4.96 -12.23 11.91
C GLY A 135 -4.92 -11.99 10.39
N PRO A 136 -5.50 -10.88 9.89
CA PRO A 136 -5.52 -10.60 8.47
C PRO A 136 -4.11 -10.32 7.91
N LEU A 137 -3.68 -11.13 6.93
CA LEU A 137 -2.33 -11.10 6.36
C LEU A 137 -1.88 -9.69 5.92
N TYR A 138 -2.75 -8.93 5.27
CA TYR A 138 -2.45 -7.57 4.77
C TYR A 138 -2.17 -6.55 5.89
N LEU A 139 -2.69 -6.75 7.11
CA LEU A 139 -2.39 -5.89 8.25
C LEU A 139 -1.00 -6.22 8.81
N ARG A 140 -0.69 -7.51 8.93
CA ARG A 140 0.63 -7.96 9.41
C ARG A 140 1.74 -7.61 8.43
N GLN A 141 1.53 -7.87 7.14
CA GLN A 141 2.46 -7.46 6.10
C GLN A 141 2.75 -5.96 6.19
N PHE A 142 1.73 -5.11 6.36
CA PHE A 142 1.92 -3.66 6.53
C PHE A 142 2.69 -3.31 7.81
N ALA A 143 2.38 -3.97 8.93
CA ALA A 143 2.99 -3.72 10.23
C ALA A 143 4.43 -4.24 10.35
N LEU A 144 4.82 -5.25 9.56
CA LEU A 144 6.14 -5.86 9.61
C LEU A 144 7.01 -5.49 8.39
N ALA A 145 6.46 -4.74 7.44
CA ALA A 145 7.16 -4.30 6.24
C ALA A 145 8.42 -3.50 6.57
N GLN A 146 9.58 -3.95 6.09
CA GLN A 146 10.82 -3.17 6.11
C GLN A 146 11.09 -2.53 4.74
N ARG A 147 10.83 -3.27 3.66
CA ARG A 147 10.99 -2.77 2.29
C ARG A 147 9.74 -3.02 1.46
N VAL A 148 9.48 -2.12 0.52
CA VAL A 148 8.48 -2.29 -0.52
C VAL A 148 9.20 -2.49 -1.84
N ILE A 149 8.80 -3.52 -2.58
CA ILE A 149 9.29 -3.78 -3.93
C ILE A 149 8.12 -3.60 -4.88
N THR A 150 8.29 -2.73 -5.87
CA THR A 150 7.28 -2.49 -6.92
C THR A 150 7.82 -2.98 -8.26
N MET A 151 6.96 -3.63 -9.06
CA MET A 151 7.33 -4.03 -10.42
C MET A 151 6.18 -3.87 -11.41
N PRO A 152 6.47 -3.61 -12.70
CA PRO A 152 5.45 -3.64 -13.74
C PRO A 152 4.80 -5.02 -13.88
N LEU A 153 3.49 -5.04 -14.15
CA LEU A 153 2.72 -6.29 -14.28
C LEU A 153 3.22 -7.19 -15.42
N ALA A 154 3.72 -6.60 -16.51
CA ALA A 154 4.31 -7.34 -17.63
C ALA A 154 5.54 -8.15 -17.20
N SER A 155 6.43 -7.54 -16.41
CA SER A 155 7.59 -8.23 -15.84
C SER A 155 7.17 -9.32 -14.86
N PHE A 156 6.15 -9.05 -14.03
CA PHE A 156 5.61 -10.04 -13.10
C PHE A 156 5.09 -11.28 -13.83
N HIS A 157 4.29 -11.12 -14.89
CA HIS A 157 3.78 -12.25 -15.67
C HIS A 157 4.90 -13.04 -16.35
N LYS A 158 5.93 -12.36 -16.84
CA LYS A 158 7.11 -13.02 -17.41
C LYS A 158 7.82 -13.86 -16.35
N THR A 159 8.09 -13.28 -15.17
CA THR A 159 8.72 -14.00 -14.06
C THR A 159 7.86 -15.16 -13.54
N ALA A 160 6.54 -15.00 -13.47
CA ALA A 160 5.64 -16.08 -13.09
C ALA A 160 5.62 -17.22 -14.13
N SER A 161 5.76 -16.89 -15.42
CA SER A 161 5.87 -17.87 -16.50
C SER A 161 7.21 -18.62 -16.45
N ASP A 162 8.30 -17.89 -16.20
CA ASP A 162 9.66 -18.44 -16.08
C ASP A 162 9.80 -19.40 -14.88
N VAL A 163 9.01 -19.21 -13.81
CA VAL A 163 9.00 -20.07 -12.61
C VAL A 163 8.18 -21.36 -12.80
N GLY A 164 7.40 -21.47 -13.88
CA GLY A 164 6.80 -22.71 -14.40
C GLY A 164 6.26 -23.73 -13.39
N THR A 165 4.94 -23.76 -13.16
CA THR A 165 4.15 -24.84 -12.51
C THR A 165 4.55 -25.37 -11.12
N ALA A 166 5.72 -25.02 -10.56
CA ALA A 166 6.09 -25.35 -9.18
C ALA A 166 5.47 -24.39 -8.15
N ALA A 167 4.94 -23.25 -8.61
CA ALA A 167 4.30 -22.22 -7.80
C ALA A 167 2.77 -22.31 -7.79
N ARG A 168 2.17 -23.50 -7.96
CA ARG A 168 0.73 -23.68 -7.63
C ARG A 168 0.43 -23.48 -6.13
N ALA A 169 1.47 -23.34 -5.32
CA ALA A 169 1.43 -22.94 -3.92
C ALA A 169 1.98 -21.52 -3.66
N PHE A 170 2.16 -20.67 -4.68
CA PHE A 170 2.10 -19.22 -4.44
C PHE A 170 0.63 -18.95 -4.15
N ASP A 171 0.26 -19.05 -2.87
CA ASP A 171 -1.09 -18.73 -2.39
C ASP A 171 -1.42 -17.29 -2.79
N LEU A 172 -2.03 -17.16 -3.95
CA LEU A 172 -2.72 -15.99 -4.48
C LEU A 172 -3.94 -15.60 -3.61
N ALA A 173 -4.03 -16.14 -2.39
CA ALA A 173 -5.00 -15.83 -1.36
C ALA A 173 -4.78 -14.47 -0.69
N GLY A 174 -3.89 -13.62 -1.22
CA GLY A 174 -3.87 -12.19 -0.94
C GLY A 174 -5.02 -11.47 -1.64
N VAL A 175 -6.26 -11.76 -1.23
CA VAL A 175 -7.47 -11.07 -1.70
C VAL A 175 -7.34 -9.60 -1.34
N CYS A 176 -6.94 -8.78 -2.32
CA CYS A 176 -6.99 -7.33 -2.23
C CYS A 176 -8.49 -6.94 -2.29
N THR A 177 -9.19 -6.97 -1.14
CA THR A 177 -10.64 -6.66 -1.03
C THR A 177 -10.97 -5.26 -1.58
N ALA A 178 -10.02 -4.33 -1.50
CA ALA A 178 -10.11 -3.01 -2.13
C ALA A 178 -10.16 -3.05 -3.68
N CYS A 179 -9.54 -4.05 -4.31
CA CYS A 179 -9.59 -4.24 -5.76
C CYS A 179 -10.97 -4.78 -6.20
N ARG A 180 -11.64 -5.60 -5.37
CA ARG A 180 -13.05 -5.99 -5.59
C ARG A 180 -13.99 -4.78 -5.59
N ILE A 181 -13.80 -3.83 -4.67
CA ILE A 181 -14.67 -2.64 -4.56
C ILE A 181 -14.50 -1.70 -5.77
N ARG A 182 -13.26 -1.43 -6.20
CA ARG A 182 -13.02 -0.62 -7.43
C ARG A 182 -13.46 -1.32 -8.71
N ALA A 183 -13.32 -2.64 -8.81
CA ALA A 183 -13.81 -3.41 -9.95
C ALA A 183 -15.35 -3.47 -10.01
N ALA A 184 -16.03 -3.55 -8.87
CA ALA A 184 -17.49 -3.47 -8.77
C ALA A 184 -18.01 -2.09 -9.18
N GLY A 185 -17.36 -1.00 -8.72
CA GLY A 185 -17.71 0.36 -9.12
C GLY A 185 -17.57 0.63 -10.62
N GLN A 186 -16.54 0.07 -11.28
CA GLN A 186 -16.37 0.24 -12.73
C GLN A 186 -17.30 -0.63 -13.58
N ARG A 187 -17.76 -1.79 -13.08
CA ARG A 187 -18.80 -2.58 -13.76
C ARG A 187 -20.17 -1.92 -13.66
N ALA A 188 -20.50 -1.30 -12.52
CA ALA A 188 -21.73 -0.54 -12.36
C ALA A 188 -21.79 0.67 -13.31
N GLY A 189 -20.68 1.40 -13.49
CA GLY A 189 -20.59 2.51 -14.45
C GLY A 189 -20.76 2.09 -15.91
N LYS A 190 -20.23 0.93 -16.32
CA LYS A 190 -20.41 0.40 -17.68
C LYS A 190 -21.85 -0.09 -17.94
N LEU A 191 -22.51 -0.70 -16.95
CA LEU A 191 -23.91 -1.12 -17.08
C LEU A 191 -24.86 0.08 -17.25
N GLN A 192 -24.62 1.20 -16.57
CA GLN A 192 -25.39 2.43 -16.76
C GLN A 192 -25.18 3.09 -18.14
N GLN A 193 -23.97 3.01 -18.71
CA GLN A 193 -23.70 3.53 -20.06
C GLN A 193 -24.33 2.65 -21.15
N HIS A 194 -24.29 1.33 -21.01
CA HIS A 194 -24.99 0.42 -21.93
C HIS A 194 -26.52 0.54 -21.83
N ALA A 195 -27.08 0.76 -20.63
CA ALA A 195 -28.52 0.97 -20.46
C ALA A 195 -29.02 2.32 -21.01
N ARG A 196 -28.15 3.35 -21.10
CA ARG A 196 -28.48 4.63 -21.77
C ARG A 196 -28.33 4.56 -23.28
N ALA A 197 -27.38 3.78 -23.80
CA ALA A 197 -27.20 3.58 -25.25
C ALA A 197 -28.31 2.70 -25.88
N ALA A 198 -29.03 1.91 -25.09
CA ALA A 198 -30.17 1.11 -25.57
C ALA A 198 -31.54 1.83 -25.49
N ARG A 199 -31.56 3.11 -25.09
CA ARG A 199 -32.77 3.96 -24.97
C ARG A 199 -32.74 5.20 -25.88
N ALA A 200 -31.69 5.36 -26.68
CA ALA A 200 -31.59 6.35 -27.75
C ALA A 200 -31.68 5.62 -29.08
#